data_AF-A0A6J8AUY8-F1
#
_entry.id   AF-A0A6J8AUY8-F1
#
_cell.length_a   1.000
_cell.length_b   1.000
_cell.length_c   1.000
_cell.angle_alpha   90.00
_cell.angle_beta   90.00
_cell.angle_gamma   90.00
#
_symmetry.space_group_name_H-M   'P 1'
#
loop_
_entity.id
_entity.type
_entity.pdbx_description
1 polymer ?
#
loop_
_entity_poly.entity_id
_entity_poly.type
_entity_poly.pdbx_seq_one_letter_code
_entity_poly.pdbx_strand_id
1 'polypeptide(L)'
;MMELDKSIKGTEQSDIAKYMLVVMVRGVTCDLRFPLAGFPTNSITADFLYPVIWKAVRILETSLVDLRVLFITCDGASSNRRFFKLHGEDNDFVHYADNPYSSDNRVIYFISDVPHLIKTTRNCFCNSFSHKNTRKMWKDGKDISWLHLLNLFEQHCELSLYSPCPKLTRKHIDMSTFGCMKVNFAAQVLSSTVANALEMLYGDNVTETVNFIRVMNRFFDCLNVRSLYEGRNKRNPDLNPYNSPNDERLRWLKEDFLN
;
A
#
# COMPACT_ATOMS: atom_id res chain seq x y z
N MET A 1 -6.68 -15.87 59.25
CA MET A 1 -5.96 -16.23 58.00
C MET A 1 -6.85 -16.22 56.75
N MET A 2 -8.19 -16.25 56.86
CA MET A 2 -9.11 -16.25 55.71
C MET A 2 -9.76 -14.87 55.41
N GLU A 3 -9.42 -13.83 56.18
CA GLU A 3 -9.98 -12.47 56.02
C GLU A 3 -8.96 -11.42 55.55
N LEU A 4 -7.67 -11.78 55.37
CA LEU A 4 -6.70 -10.88 54.74
C LEU A 4 -6.67 -10.99 53.20
N ASP A 5 -7.21 -12.07 52.63
CA ASP A 5 -7.17 -12.33 51.18
C ASP A 5 -8.26 -11.63 50.37
N LYS A 6 -9.22 -10.98 51.02
CA LYS A 6 -10.27 -10.22 50.33
C LYS A 6 -9.95 -8.72 50.17
N SER A 7 -8.86 -8.24 50.76
CA SER A 7 -8.46 -6.83 50.67
C SER A 7 -7.48 -6.53 49.52
N ILE A 8 -7.07 -7.55 48.74
CA ILE A 8 -6.32 -7.39 47.48
C ILE A 8 -7.25 -7.67 46.29
N LYS A 9 -8.47 -7.11 46.32
CA LYS A 9 -9.34 -6.97 45.14
C LYS A 9 -9.14 -5.61 44.49
N GLY A 10 -7.88 -5.30 44.22
CA GLY A 10 -7.45 -4.30 43.27
C GLY A 10 -6.52 -4.96 42.27
N THR A 11 -6.96 -6.06 41.64
CA THR A 11 -6.27 -6.58 40.47
C THR A 11 -6.55 -5.58 39.35
N GLU A 12 -5.72 -4.54 39.23
CA GLU A 12 -5.41 -3.98 37.92
C GLU A 12 -4.84 -5.13 37.10
N GLN A 13 -5.74 -5.88 36.46
CA GLN A 13 -5.37 -6.88 35.49
C GLN A 13 -4.78 -6.08 34.34
N SER A 14 -3.45 -5.96 34.30
CA SER A 14 -2.77 -5.24 33.23
C SER A 14 -3.19 -5.88 31.92
N ASP A 15 -3.96 -5.17 31.10
CA ASP A 15 -4.37 -5.70 29.80
C ASP A 15 -3.11 -5.99 28.98
N ILE A 16 -2.90 -7.25 28.64
CA ILE A 16 -1.74 -7.70 27.86
C ILE A 16 -1.80 -7.07 26.47
N ALA A 17 -0.82 -6.21 26.17
CA ALA A 17 -0.70 -5.57 24.87
C ALA A 17 -0.66 -6.59 23.72
N LYS A 18 -1.46 -6.35 22.68
CA LYS A 18 -1.53 -7.20 21.47
C LYS A 18 -0.64 -6.70 20.33
N TYR A 19 -0.33 -5.42 20.32
CA TYR A 19 0.39 -4.74 19.24
C TYR A 19 1.45 -3.81 19.81
N MET A 20 2.48 -3.52 19.01
CA MET A 20 3.47 -2.49 19.29
C MET A 20 3.36 -1.43 18.20
N LEU A 21 2.87 -0.23 18.54
CA LEU A 21 2.94 0.92 17.65
C LEU A 21 4.39 1.41 17.63
N VAL A 22 5.01 1.46 16.46
CA VAL A 22 6.38 1.96 16.30
C VAL A 22 6.36 3.18 15.39
N VAL A 23 6.93 4.29 15.87
CA VAL A 23 7.22 5.47 15.05
C VAL A 23 8.67 5.37 14.59
N MET A 24 8.88 5.20 13.29
CA MET A 24 10.20 5.03 12.69
C MET A 24 10.58 6.27 11.88
N VAL A 25 11.83 6.71 12.00
CA VAL A 25 12.41 7.78 11.21
C VAL A 25 13.27 7.19 10.11
N ARG A 26 13.08 7.69 8.88
CA ARG A 26 13.84 7.27 7.70
C ARG A 26 14.31 8.49 6.92
N GLY A 27 15.61 8.55 6.66
CA GLY A 27 16.22 9.53 5.77
C GLY A 27 15.80 9.32 4.33
N VAL A 28 15.52 10.42 3.62
CA VAL A 28 15.17 10.40 2.19
C VAL A 28 16.43 10.36 1.32
N THR A 29 17.42 11.18 1.68
CA THR A 29 18.68 11.34 0.94
C THR A 29 19.89 10.73 1.66
N CYS A 30 19.68 10.19 2.86
CA CYS A 30 20.72 9.60 3.70
C CYS A 30 20.29 8.24 4.24
N ASP A 31 21.24 7.41 4.66
CA ASP A 31 20.97 6.11 5.25
C ASP A 31 20.63 6.18 6.75
N LEU A 32 19.81 7.15 7.15
CA LEU A 32 19.34 7.29 8.51
C LEU A 32 18.09 6.42 8.71
N ARG A 33 18.15 5.46 9.63
CA ARG A 33 16.99 4.60 9.96
C ARG A 33 17.02 4.26 11.44
N PHE A 34 16.03 4.72 12.19
CA PHE A 34 15.94 4.36 13.62
C PHE A 34 14.49 4.42 14.11
N PRO A 35 14.11 3.55 15.08
CA PRO A 35 12.85 3.69 15.80
C PRO A 35 12.96 4.87 16.78
N LEU A 36 12.06 5.85 16.67
CA LEU A 36 11.99 7.00 17.57
C LEU A 36 11.21 6.67 18.84
N ALA A 37 10.10 5.94 18.71
CA ALA A 37 9.24 5.57 19.83
C ALA A 37 8.51 4.25 19.59
N GLY A 38 8.23 3.54 20.68
CA GLY A 38 7.43 2.31 20.70
C GLY A 38 6.38 2.36 21.80
N PHE A 39 5.14 2.04 21.47
CA PHE A 39 4.01 2.04 22.41
C PHE A 39 3.31 0.68 22.38
N PRO A 40 3.33 -0.09 23.48
CA PRO A 40 2.52 -1.30 23.58
C PRO A 40 1.04 -0.92 23.66
N THR A 41 0.21 -1.51 22.80
CA THR A 41 -1.21 -1.15 22.65
C THR A 41 -2.09 -2.38 22.43
N ASN A 42 -3.35 -2.29 22.83
CA ASN A 42 -4.38 -3.30 22.52
C ASN A 42 -5.16 -2.98 21.25
N SER A 43 -5.30 -1.70 20.97
CA SER A 43 -5.88 -1.16 19.75
C SER A 43 -5.33 0.26 19.55
N ILE A 44 -5.37 0.73 18.32
CA ILE A 44 -4.87 2.06 17.95
C ILE A 44 -6.03 2.84 17.36
N THR A 45 -6.41 3.94 17.98
CA THR A 45 -7.39 4.90 17.46
C THR A 45 -6.68 6.09 16.82
N ALA A 46 -7.38 6.82 15.95
CA ALA A 46 -6.83 8.02 15.34
C ALA A 46 -6.56 9.12 16.38
N ASP A 47 -7.41 9.24 17.40
CA ASP A 47 -7.26 10.21 18.49
C ASP A 47 -6.02 9.96 19.34
N PHE A 48 -5.59 8.69 19.46
CA PHE A 48 -4.32 8.34 20.09
C PHE A 48 -3.13 8.62 19.17
N LEU A 49 -3.25 8.29 17.87
CA LEU A 49 -2.18 8.52 16.89
C LEU A 49 -1.84 10.00 16.72
N TYR A 50 -2.86 10.86 16.70
CA TYR A 50 -2.71 12.28 16.39
C TYR A 50 -1.67 12.98 17.29
N PRO A 51 -1.82 13.00 18.63
CA PRO A 51 -0.83 13.63 19.51
C PRO A 51 0.52 12.92 19.50
N VAL A 52 0.57 11.59 19.31
CA VAL A 52 1.82 10.83 19.26
C VAL A 52 2.67 11.25 18.05
N ILE A 53 2.07 11.29 16.87
CA ILE A 53 2.76 11.66 15.63
C ILE A 53 3.19 13.12 15.66
N TRP A 54 2.33 14.05 16.07
CA TRP A 54 2.72 15.47 16.16
C TRP A 54 3.78 15.75 17.22
N LYS A 55 3.79 15.00 18.32
CA LYS A 55 4.88 15.07 19.31
C LYS A 55 6.19 14.55 18.70
N ALA A 56 6.16 13.48 17.92
CA ALA A 56 7.33 12.99 17.19
C ALA A 56 7.84 14.03 16.19
N VAL A 57 6.97 14.65 15.38
CA VAL A 57 7.34 15.73 14.45
C VAL A 57 7.99 16.89 15.19
N ARG A 58 7.41 17.33 16.31
CA ARG A 58 7.99 18.38 17.16
C ARG A 58 9.40 18.04 17.62
N ILE A 59 9.63 16.83 18.11
CA ILE A 59 10.95 16.41 18.60
C ILE A 59 11.98 16.45 17.46
N LEU A 60 11.59 16.04 16.25
CA LEU A 60 12.49 15.99 15.10
C LEU A 60 12.82 17.39 14.54
N GLU A 61 11.82 18.27 14.42
CA GLU A 61 11.98 19.59 13.78
C GLU A 61 12.50 20.68 14.74
N THR A 62 12.46 20.45 16.06
CA THR A 62 13.01 21.42 17.02
C THR A 62 14.53 21.30 17.15
N SER A 63 15.15 22.34 17.73
CA SER A 63 16.61 22.52 17.84
C SER A 63 17.38 21.40 18.55
N LEU A 64 16.69 20.37 19.06
CA LEU A 64 17.31 19.19 19.67
C LEU A 64 17.85 18.21 18.62
N VAL A 65 17.22 18.11 17.44
CA VAL A 65 17.57 17.12 16.41
C VAL A 65 17.78 17.77 15.04
N ASP A 66 17.11 18.89 14.75
CA ASP A 66 17.22 19.66 13.49
C ASP A 66 17.02 18.81 12.22
N LEU A 67 16.04 17.90 12.26
CA LEU A 67 15.64 17.07 11.13
C LEU A 67 14.32 17.55 10.53
N ARG A 68 14.34 17.81 9.23
CA ARG A 68 13.16 18.20 8.46
C ARG A 68 12.29 16.99 8.14
N VAL A 69 11.06 16.98 8.63
CA VAL A 69 10.04 15.99 8.28
C VAL A 69 9.34 16.44 7.00
N LEU A 70 9.46 15.64 5.94
CA LEU A 70 8.87 15.95 4.63
C LEU A 70 7.51 15.28 4.43
N PHE A 71 7.38 14.03 4.88
CA PHE A 71 6.16 13.25 4.73
C PHE A 71 6.03 12.20 5.83
N ILE A 72 4.81 11.79 6.10
CA ILE A 72 4.46 10.66 6.95
C ILE A 72 3.93 9.54 6.07
N THR A 73 4.39 8.31 6.30
CA THR A 73 3.88 7.14 5.61
C THR A 73 3.35 6.09 6.58
N CYS A 74 2.22 5.48 6.21
CA CYS A 74 1.59 4.43 6.97
C CYS A 74 0.79 3.50 6.06
N ASP A 75 0.36 2.36 6.61
CA ASP A 75 -0.56 1.47 5.91
C ASP A 75 -1.96 2.07 5.80
N GLY A 76 -2.82 1.39 5.04
CA GLY A 76 -4.20 1.77 4.87
C GLY A 76 -5.12 1.32 6.01
N ALA A 77 -4.68 1.14 7.26
CA ALA A 77 -5.58 0.79 8.37
C ALA A 77 -6.64 1.89 8.63
N SER A 78 -7.78 1.53 9.21
CA SER A 78 -8.88 2.47 9.44
C SER A 78 -8.49 3.65 10.34
N SER A 79 -7.70 3.38 11.39
CA SER A 79 -7.16 4.40 12.29
C SER A 79 -6.23 5.37 11.56
N ASN A 80 -5.34 4.87 10.70
CA ASN A 80 -4.42 5.67 9.90
C ASN A 80 -5.15 6.56 8.88
N ARG A 81 -6.14 6.00 8.17
CA ARG A 81 -6.98 6.80 7.26
C ARG A 81 -7.77 7.87 8.00
N ARG A 82 -8.28 7.57 9.20
CA ARG A 82 -8.96 8.58 10.03
C ARG A 82 -7.99 9.64 10.53
N PHE A 83 -6.76 9.27 10.90
CA PHE A 83 -5.71 10.23 11.26
C PHE A 83 -5.46 11.25 10.14
N PHE A 84 -5.37 10.85 8.87
CA PHE A 84 -5.26 11.81 7.77
C PHE A 84 -6.48 12.74 7.72
N LYS A 85 -7.71 12.18 7.78
CA LYS A 85 -8.95 12.97 7.76
C LYS A 85 -9.08 13.97 8.91
N LEU A 86 -8.41 13.77 10.05
CA LEU A 86 -8.45 14.73 11.15
C LEU A 86 -7.78 16.08 10.83
N HIS A 87 -7.06 16.19 9.70
CA HIS A 87 -6.37 17.42 9.29
C HIS A 87 -7.10 18.23 8.22
N GLY A 88 -8.32 17.84 7.83
CA GLY A 88 -9.12 18.56 6.84
C GLY A 88 -10.61 18.52 7.19
N GLU A 89 -11.44 19.09 6.32
CA GLU A 89 -12.89 19.12 6.51
C GLU A 89 -13.55 17.80 6.10
N ASP A 90 -14.80 17.60 6.53
CA ASP A 90 -15.57 16.41 6.15
C ASP A 90 -15.79 16.39 4.62
N ASN A 91 -15.28 15.33 3.98
CA ASN A 91 -15.23 15.06 2.53
C ASN A 91 -13.99 15.54 1.76
N ASP A 92 -13.02 16.19 2.42
CA ASP A 92 -11.78 16.56 1.76
C ASP A 92 -10.85 15.36 1.49
N PHE A 93 -10.17 15.40 0.34
CA PHE A 93 -9.04 14.53 0.06
C PHE A 93 -7.78 15.05 0.75
N VAL A 94 -7.61 14.67 2.01
CA VAL A 94 -6.49 15.12 2.85
C VAL A 94 -5.21 14.36 2.51
N HIS A 95 -4.22 15.06 1.97
CA HIS A 95 -2.93 14.51 1.55
C HIS A 95 -1.72 15.31 2.06
N TYR A 96 -1.96 16.36 2.86
CA TYR A 96 -0.95 17.11 3.59
C TYR A 96 -1.57 17.75 4.84
N ALA A 97 -0.72 18.27 5.73
CA ALA A 97 -1.11 19.15 6.83
C ALA A 97 -0.03 20.22 7.06
N ASP A 98 -0.44 21.39 7.53
CA ASP A 98 0.49 22.45 7.94
C ASP A 98 1.35 21.98 9.10
N ASN A 99 2.67 22.21 9.04
CA ASN A 99 3.58 21.87 10.13
C ASN A 99 3.73 23.06 11.09
N PRO A 100 3.12 23.02 12.29
CA PRO A 100 3.20 24.12 13.25
C PRO A 100 4.59 24.26 13.88
N TYR A 101 5.51 23.32 13.63
CA TYR A 101 6.87 23.31 14.17
C TYR A 101 7.93 23.72 13.14
N SER A 102 7.51 23.97 11.89
CA SER A 102 8.40 24.46 10.84
C SER A 102 8.57 25.97 10.96
N SER A 103 9.82 26.44 10.87
CA SER A 103 10.14 27.88 10.85
C SER A 103 9.81 28.56 9.52
N ASP A 104 9.60 27.76 8.47
CA ASP A 104 9.39 28.18 7.09
C ASP A 104 7.96 27.88 6.58
N ASN A 105 7.00 27.63 7.48
CA ASN A 105 5.59 27.33 7.17
C ASN A 105 5.41 26.19 6.14
N ARG A 106 6.27 25.16 6.21
CA ARG A 106 6.16 23.98 5.35
C ARG A 106 4.95 23.13 5.71
N VAL A 107 4.46 22.40 4.73
CA VAL A 107 3.52 21.30 4.93
C VAL A 107 4.26 19.97 5.08
N ILE A 108 3.61 19.02 5.75
CA ILE A 108 4.01 17.61 5.76
C ILE A 108 3.01 16.84 4.90
N TYR A 109 3.51 16.10 3.91
CA TYR A 109 2.67 15.28 3.04
C TYR A 109 2.32 13.92 3.69
N PHE A 110 1.15 13.38 3.36
CA PHE A 110 0.70 12.07 3.78
C PHE A 110 0.78 11.08 2.61
N ILE A 111 1.59 10.03 2.76
CA ILE A 111 1.85 9.05 1.70
C ILE A 111 1.42 7.66 2.17
N SER A 112 0.44 7.07 1.47
CA SER A 112 0.05 5.68 1.72
C SER A 112 1.15 4.71 1.28
N ASP A 113 1.33 3.61 2.02
CA ASP A 113 2.26 2.54 1.64
C ASP A 113 1.85 1.84 0.33
N VAL A 114 2.58 2.15 -0.75
CA VAL A 114 2.31 1.71 -2.12
C VAL A 114 2.30 0.18 -2.27
N PRO A 115 3.31 -0.58 -1.78
CA PRO A 115 3.24 -2.03 -1.62
C PRO A 115 1.92 -2.56 -1.03
N HIS A 116 1.41 -1.92 0.02
CA HIS A 116 0.15 -2.30 0.64
C HIS A 116 -1.07 -1.92 -0.20
N LEU A 117 -1.03 -0.83 -0.96
CA LEU A 117 -2.08 -0.50 -1.94
C LEU A 117 -2.20 -1.59 -3.00
N ILE A 118 -1.11 -2.01 -3.63
CA ILE A 118 -1.12 -3.08 -4.64
C ILE A 118 -1.65 -4.41 -4.08
N LYS A 119 -1.22 -4.78 -2.88
CA LYS A 119 -1.75 -5.94 -2.16
C LYS A 119 -3.27 -5.83 -1.97
N THR A 120 -3.76 -4.67 -1.55
CA THR A 120 -5.18 -4.41 -1.32
C THR A 120 -5.98 -4.44 -2.62
N THR A 121 -5.46 -3.84 -3.68
CA THR A 121 -6.05 -3.87 -5.03
C THR A 121 -6.16 -5.30 -5.53
N ARG A 122 -5.11 -6.10 -5.44
CA ARG A 122 -5.16 -7.54 -5.79
C ARG A 122 -6.21 -8.27 -4.97
N ASN A 123 -6.27 -8.04 -3.66
CA ASN A 123 -7.28 -8.71 -2.82
C ASN A 123 -8.71 -8.29 -3.20
N CYS A 124 -8.93 -7.04 -3.61
CA CYS A 124 -10.23 -6.60 -4.12
C CYS A 124 -10.56 -7.24 -5.47
N PHE A 125 -9.59 -7.24 -6.39
CA PHE A 125 -9.71 -7.89 -7.69
C PHE A 125 -10.01 -9.38 -7.54
N CYS A 126 -9.36 -10.07 -6.61
CA CYS A 126 -9.59 -11.49 -6.37
C CYS A 126 -10.98 -11.81 -5.79
N ASN A 127 -11.59 -10.87 -5.06
CA ASN A 127 -12.98 -11.00 -4.63
C ASN A 127 -13.99 -10.54 -5.71
N SER A 128 -13.53 -10.15 -6.90
CA SER A 128 -14.39 -9.90 -8.05
C SER A 128 -14.82 -11.23 -8.67
N PHE A 129 -16.12 -11.54 -8.56
CA PHE A 129 -16.72 -12.74 -9.16
C PHE A 129 -16.09 -14.09 -8.74
N SER A 130 -15.24 -14.09 -7.71
CA SER A 130 -14.51 -15.26 -7.20
C SER A 130 -14.26 -15.14 -5.70
N HIS A 131 -13.76 -16.21 -5.08
CA HIS A 131 -13.53 -16.34 -3.64
C HIS A 131 -14.77 -15.99 -2.80
N LYS A 132 -14.74 -14.87 -2.07
CA LYS A 132 -15.89 -14.42 -1.27
C LYS A 132 -16.98 -13.76 -2.10
N ASN A 133 -16.70 -13.45 -3.37
CA ASN A 133 -17.58 -12.79 -4.32
C ASN A 133 -18.24 -11.53 -3.74
N THR A 134 -17.45 -10.73 -3.02
CA THR A 134 -17.93 -9.53 -2.32
C THR A 134 -17.84 -8.27 -3.17
N ARG A 135 -17.28 -8.36 -4.38
CA ARG A 135 -17.08 -7.22 -5.26
C ARG A 135 -17.51 -7.56 -6.69
N LYS A 136 -18.00 -6.53 -7.38
CA LYS A 136 -18.19 -6.53 -8.83
C LYS A 136 -17.44 -5.32 -9.35
N MET A 137 -16.51 -5.53 -10.28
CA MET A 137 -15.70 -4.46 -10.86
C MET A 137 -16.02 -4.39 -12.35
N TRP A 138 -16.32 -3.19 -12.84
CA TRP A 138 -16.76 -2.95 -14.20
C TRP A 138 -16.21 -1.61 -14.67
N LYS A 139 -15.90 -1.52 -15.95
CA LYS A 139 -15.56 -0.28 -16.64
C LYS A 139 -16.10 -0.36 -18.06
N ASP A 140 -16.64 0.73 -18.59
CA ASP A 140 -17.11 0.83 -19.98
C ASP A 140 -18.02 -0.34 -20.43
N GLY A 141 -18.88 -0.82 -19.52
CA GLY A 141 -19.83 -1.90 -19.81
C GLY A 141 -19.23 -3.32 -19.86
N LYS A 142 -17.94 -3.49 -19.59
CA LYS A 142 -17.26 -4.79 -19.50
C LYS A 142 -16.78 -5.06 -18.06
N ASP A 143 -16.68 -6.33 -17.71
CA ASP A 143 -16.27 -6.74 -16.37
C ASP A 143 -14.75 -6.79 -16.21
N ILE A 144 -14.31 -6.40 -15.02
CA ILE A 144 -12.95 -6.61 -14.52
C ILE A 144 -13.05 -7.78 -13.56
N SER A 145 -12.63 -8.97 -14.00
CA SER A 145 -12.98 -10.20 -13.31
C SER A 145 -11.78 -11.11 -13.04
N TRP A 146 -11.72 -11.63 -11.80
CA TRP A 146 -10.73 -12.64 -11.43
C TRP A 146 -10.94 -13.95 -12.20
N LEU A 147 -12.14 -14.21 -12.71
CA LEU A 147 -12.42 -15.39 -13.53
C LEU A 147 -11.58 -15.41 -14.81
N HIS A 148 -11.30 -14.25 -15.40
CA HIS A 148 -10.38 -14.15 -16.54
C HIS A 148 -8.98 -14.67 -16.18
N LEU A 149 -8.50 -14.37 -14.97
CA LEU A 149 -7.22 -14.86 -14.48
C LEU A 149 -7.25 -16.35 -14.13
N LEU A 150 -8.38 -16.87 -13.62
CA LEU A 150 -8.56 -18.31 -13.40
C LEU A 150 -8.46 -19.08 -14.71
N ASN A 151 -9.21 -18.66 -15.72
CA ASN A 151 -9.21 -19.29 -17.04
C ASN A 151 -7.80 -19.26 -17.66
N LEU A 152 -7.11 -18.12 -17.56
CA LEU A 152 -5.71 -18.01 -17.99
C LEU A 152 -4.82 -19.03 -17.29
N PHE A 153 -4.97 -19.18 -15.98
CA PHE A 153 -4.13 -20.10 -15.19
C PHE A 153 -4.43 -21.57 -15.49
N GLU A 154 -5.70 -21.93 -15.69
CA GLU A 154 -6.10 -23.29 -16.08
C GLU A 154 -5.50 -23.66 -17.43
N GLN A 155 -5.68 -22.80 -18.44
CA GLN A 155 -5.07 -23.00 -19.75
C GLN A 155 -3.54 -23.01 -19.68
N HIS A 156 -2.93 -22.17 -18.84
CA HIS A 156 -1.49 -22.18 -18.58
C HIS A 156 -0.98 -23.53 -18.02
N CYS A 157 -1.76 -24.18 -17.16
CA CYS A 157 -1.41 -25.49 -16.60
C CYS A 157 -1.56 -26.63 -17.63
N GLU A 158 -2.41 -26.48 -18.64
CA GLU A 158 -2.60 -27.46 -19.71
C GLU A 158 -1.51 -27.38 -20.80
N LEU A 159 -0.89 -26.21 -20.97
CA LEU A 159 0.17 -26.02 -21.96
C LEU A 159 1.49 -26.67 -21.51
N SER A 160 1.90 -27.73 -22.21
CA SER A 160 3.12 -28.49 -21.89
C SER A 160 4.41 -27.91 -22.51
N LEU A 161 4.30 -27.11 -23.57
CA LEU A 161 5.45 -26.61 -24.36
C LEU A 161 5.73 -25.11 -24.19
N TYR A 162 4.76 -24.34 -23.69
CA TYR A 162 4.88 -22.89 -23.58
C TYR A 162 4.17 -22.38 -22.32
N SER A 163 4.90 -21.62 -21.50
CA SER A 163 4.42 -21.07 -20.24
C SER A 163 4.29 -19.54 -20.38
N PRO A 164 3.11 -19.00 -20.76
CA PRO A 164 2.95 -17.56 -21.02
C PRO A 164 3.23 -16.69 -19.78
N CYS A 165 2.97 -17.24 -18.60
CA CYS A 165 3.09 -16.57 -17.30
C CYS A 165 3.93 -17.40 -16.32
N PRO A 166 5.24 -17.57 -16.52
CA PRO A 166 6.05 -18.58 -15.79
C PRO A 166 6.19 -18.30 -14.29
N LYS A 167 5.89 -17.08 -13.85
CA LYS A 167 5.88 -16.70 -12.43
C LYS A 167 4.54 -17.00 -11.75
N LEU A 168 3.47 -17.16 -12.54
CA LEU A 168 2.15 -17.46 -12.02
C LEU A 168 2.12 -18.92 -11.60
N THR A 169 1.72 -19.15 -10.36
CA THR A 169 1.64 -20.49 -9.76
C THR A 169 0.33 -20.63 -9.02
N ARG A 170 -0.04 -21.84 -8.63
CA ARG A 170 -1.30 -22.08 -7.89
C ARG A 170 -1.44 -21.19 -6.64
N LYS A 171 -0.33 -20.84 -5.98
CA LYS A 171 -0.30 -19.95 -4.80
C LYS A 171 -0.72 -18.49 -5.10
N HIS A 172 -0.71 -18.07 -6.35
CA HIS A 172 -1.21 -16.76 -6.77
C HIS A 172 -2.72 -16.74 -6.92
N ILE A 173 -3.28 -17.88 -7.31
CA ILE A 173 -4.70 -18.09 -7.55
C ILE A 173 -5.43 -18.48 -6.26
N ASP A 174 -4.96 -19.54 -5.62
CA ASP A 174 -5.48 -20.01 -4.34
C ASP A 174 -4.92 -19.14 -3.21
N MET A 175 -5.53 -17.98 -3.02
CA MET A 175 -5.10 -17.04 -1.99
C MET A 175 -5.46 -17.56 -0.59
N SER A 176 -4.49 -18.21 0.06
CA SER A 176 -4.56 -18.47 1.51
C SER A 176 -4.42 -17.16 2.30
N THR A 177 -4.74 -17.18 3.59
CA THR A 177 -4.55 -16.03 4.50
C THR A 177 -3.12 -15.46 4.43
N PHE A 178 -2.11 -16.33 4.31
CA PHE A 178 -0.72 -15.93 4.14
C PHE A 178 -0.43 -15.39 2.73
N GLY A 179 -1.03 -15.98 1.70
CA GLY A 179 -0.92 -15.51 0.30
C GLY A 179 -1.50 -14.10 0.10
N CYS A 180 -2.57 -13.76 0.82
CA CYS A 180 -3.18 -12.42 0.84
C CYS A 180 -2.22 -11.33 1.32
N MET A 181 -1.20 -11.68 2.12
CA MET A 181 -0.23 -10.73 2.69
C MET A 181 1.00 -10.51 1.79
N LYS A 182 1.25 -11.37 0.81
CA LYS A 182 2.45 -11.36 -0.03
C LYS A 182 2.37 -10.33 -1.15
N VAL A 183 3.11 -9.22 -1.00
CA VAL A 183 3.20 -8.14 -1.99
C VAL A 183 3.79 -8.63 -3.32
N ASN A 184 4.79 -9.51 -3.29
CA ASN A 184 5.39 -10.04 -4.51
C ASN A 184 4.38 -10.83 -5.37
N PHE A 185 3.48 -11.59 -4.75
CA PHE A 185 2.41 -12.28 -5.47
C PHE A 185 1.43 -11.29 -6.08
N ALA A 186 1.09 -10.21 -5.35
CA ALA A 186 0.22 -9.17 -5.88
C ALA A 186 0.83 -8.47 -7.10
N ALA A 187 2.11 -8.11 -7.03
CA ALA A 187 2.82 -7.50 -8.16
C ALA A 187 2.97 -8.46 -9.36
N GLN A 188 3.13 -9.76 -9.13
CA GLN A 188 3.22 -10.75 -10.21
C GLN A 188 1.87 -10.99 -10.89
N VAL A 189 0.78 -11.00 -10.13
CA VAL A 189 -0.60 -11.06 -10.67
C VAL A 189 -0.92 -9.82 -11.49
N LEU A 190 -0.61 -8.63 -10.97
CA LEU A 190 -0.88 -7.35 -11.62
C LEU A 190 0.28 -6.93 -12.53
N SER A 191 0.84 -7.85 -13.31
CA SER A 191 2.01 -7.60 -14.15
C SER A 191 1.66 -7.46 -15.64
N SER A 192 2.49 -6.72 -16.38
CA SER A 192 2.38 -6.61 -17.84
C SER A 192 2.43 -7.97 -18.56
N THR A 193 3.19 -8.94 -18.04
CA THR A 193 3.21 -10.31 -18.58
C THR A 193 1.84 -10.98 -18.51
N VAL A 194 1.13 -10.85 -17.39
CA VAL A 194 -0.23 -11.41 -17.23
C VAL A 194 -1.21 -10.69 -18.15
N ALA A 195 -1.13 -9.36 -18.24
CA ALA A 195 -1.96 -8.58 -19.16
C ALA A 195 -1.77 -8.98 -20.62
N ASN A 196 -0.51 -9.10 -21.07
CA ASN A 196 -0.19 -9.52 -22.44
C ASN A 196 -0.71 -10.93 -22.75
N ALA A 197 -0.60 -11.86 -21.80
CA ALA A 197 -1.10 -13.22 -21.98
C ALA A 197 -2.63 -13.29 -22.08
N LEU A 198 -3.34 -12.51 -21.26
CA LEU A 198 -4.79 -12.37 -21.34
C LEU A 198 -5.23 -11.81 -22.70
N GLU A 199 -4.62 -10.71 -23.12
CA GLU A 199 -4.92 -10.06 -24.39
C GLU A 199 -4.67 -10.99 -25.58
N MET A 200 -3.54 -11.71 -25.58
CA MET A 200 -3.17 -12.62 -26.66
C MET A 200 -4.13 -13.82 -26.79
N LEU A 201 -4.66 -14.34 -25.66
CA LEU A 201 -5.47 -15.57 -25.66
C LEU A 201 -6.98 -15.30 -25.77
N TYR A 202 -7.46 -14.17 -25.24
CA TYR A 202 -8.90 -13.92 -25.11
C TYR A 202 -9.39 -12.65 -25.82
N GLY A 203 -8.48 -11.81 -26.34
CA GLY A 203 -8.81 -10.63 -27.14
C GLY A 203 -9.78 -9.67 -26.44
N ASP A 204 -10.82 -9.23 -27.17
CA ASP A 204 -11.73 -8.17 -26.75
C ASP A 204 -12.62 -8.51 -25.54
N ASN A 205 -12.72 -9.79 -25.19
CA ASN A 205 -13.55 -10.23 -24.07
C ASN A 205 -12.95 -9.84 -22.72
N VAL A 206 -11.63 -9.62 -22.65
CA VAL A 206 -10.92 -9.35 -21.39
C VAL A 206 -10.28 -7.95 -21.36
N THR A 207 -10.62 -7.08 -22.32
CA THR A 207 -9.99 -5.76 -22.52
C THR A 207 -9.91 -4.95 -21.23
N GLU A 208 -10.99 -4.87 -20.45
CA GLU A 208 -10.99 -4.06 -19.23
C GLU A 208 -10.18 -4.67 -18.09
N THR A 209 -10.11 -6.01 -18.03
CA THR A 209 -9.21 -6.68 -17.09
C THR A 209 -7.75 -6.45 -17.48
N VAL A 210 -7.42 -6.49 -18.77
CA VAL A 210 -6.09 -6.19 -19.30
C VAL A 210 -5.70 -4.75 -18.99
N ASN A 211 -6.58 -3.79 -19.29
CA ASN A 211 -6.36 -2.37 -19.02
C ASN A 211 -6.14 -2.11 -17.53
N PHE A 212 -6.99 -2.69 -16.68
CA PHE A 212 -6.86 -2.61 -15.23
C PHE A 212 -5.48 -3.12 -14.75
N ILE A 213 -5.07 -4.30 -15.22
CA ILE A 213 -3.76 -4.87 -14.84
C ILE A 213 -2.61 -3.99 -15.32
N ARG A 214 -2.66 -3.48 -16.56
CA ARG A 214 -1.62 -2.58 -17.12
C ARG A 214 -1.50 -1.28 -16.33
N VAL A 215 -2.64 -0.65 -16.00
CA VAL A 215 -2.70 0.58 -15.19
C VAL A 215 -2.10 0.34 -13.81
N MET A 216 -2.48 -0.75 -13.14
CA MET A 216 -1.93 -1.07 -11.82
C MET A 216 -0.44 -1.45 -11.85
N ASN A 217 0.02 -2.14 -12.90
CA ASN A 217 1.44 -2.40 -13.11
C ASN A 217 2.22 -1.08 -13.22
N ARG A 218 1.77 -0.18 -14.11
CA ARG A 218 2.41 1.12 -14.34
C ARG A 218 2.42 1.97 -13.07
N PHE A 219 1.31 2.03 -12.35
CA PHE A 219 1.22 2.70 -11.05
C PHE A 219 2.25 2.18 -10.05
N PHE A 220 2.39 0.85 -9.93
CA PHE A 220 3.36 0.28 -9.00
C PHE A 220 4.80 0.56 -9.41
N ASP A 221 5.12 0.38 -10.69
CA ASP A 221 6.47 0.62 -11.22
C ASP A 221 6.87 2.10 -11.03
N CYS A 222 5.97 3.04 -11.33
CA CYS A 222 6.19 4.47 -11.15
C CYS A 222 6.50 4.87 -9.69
N LEU A 223 5.95 4.16 -8.71
CA LEU A 223 6.05 4.52 -7.29
C LEU A 223 7.00 3.60 -6.49
N ASN A 224 7.60 2.59 -7.13
CA ASN A 224 8.48 1.62 -6.48
C ASN A 224 9.88 1.59 -7.13
N VAL A 225 10.39 2.76 -7.53
CA VAL A 225 11.76 2.93 -8.02
C VAL A 225 12.75 2.77 -6.88
N ARG A 226 13.65 1.79 -6.98
CA ARG A 226 14.61 1.43 -5.91
C ARG A 226 16.07 1.63 -6.30
N SER A 227 16.36 1.78 -7.58
CA SER A 227 17.71 1.84 -8.11
C SER A 227 17.76 2.70 -9.36
N LEU A 228 18.89 3.38 -9.56
CA LEU A 228 19.15 4.22 -10.73
C LEU A 228 19.20 3.42 -12.05
N TYR A 229 19.43 2.11 -11.97
CA TYR A 229 19.68 1.27 -13.15
C TYR A 229 18.58 0.24 -13.41
N GLU A 230 17.60 0.12 -12.51
CA GLU A 230 16.58 -0.93 -12.61
C GLU A 230 15.72 -0.77 -13.87
N GLY A 231 15.25 0.44 -14.16
CA GLY A 231 14.49 0.73 -15.38
C GLY A 231 15.28 0.43 -16.66
N ARG A 232 16.58 0.78 -16.70
CA ARG A 232 17.47 0.43 -17.81
C ARG A 232 17.63 -1.09 -17.97
N ASN A 233 17.94 -1.80 -16.89
CA ASN A 233 18.22 -3.23 -16.91
C ASN A 233 16.98 -4.05 -17.31
N LYS A 234 15.80 -3.62 -16.85
CA LYS A 234 14.52 -4.26 -17.19
C LYS A 234 13.89 -3.73 -18.47
N ARG A 235 14.50 -2.71 -19.12
CA ARG A 235 13.93 -1.99 -20.27
C ARG A 235 12.51 -1.47 -19.97
N ASN A 236 12.30 -0.98 -18.76
CA ASN A 236 11.04 -0.46 -18.29
C ASN A 236 11.22 1.01 -17.85
N PRO A 237 10.76 2.00 -18.64
CA PRO A 237 10.93 3.40 -18.31
C PRO A 237 10.14 3.84 -17.07
N ASP A 238 9.08 3.13 -16.70
CA ASP A 238 8.29 3.43 -15.49
C ASP A 238 9.13 3.23 -14.22
N LEU A 239 10.17 2.41 -14.27
CA LEU A 239 11.13 2.17 -13.17
C LEU A 239 12.36 3.09 -13.18
N ASN A 240 12.39 4.11 -14.04
CA ASN A 240 13.50 5.08 -14.05
C ASN A 240 13.43 6.04 -12.84
N PRO A 241 14.57 6.53 -12.32
CA PRO A 241 14.54 7.61 -11.32
C PRO A 241 13.89 8.87 -11.89
N TYR A 242 13.14 9.58 -11.04
CA TYR A 242 12.58 10.89 -11.39
C TYR A 242 13.70 11.94 -11.34
N ASN A 243 13.99 12.55 -12.48
CA ASN A 243 15.02 13.58 -12.61
C ASN A 243 14.46 14.96 -12.97
N SER A 244 13.15 15.06 -13.20
CA SER A 244 12.48 16.29 -13.62
C SER A 244 11.09 16.37 -12.99
N PRO A 245 10.65 17.56 -12.54
CA PRO A 245 9.26 17.76 -12.11
C PRO A 245 8.26 17.65 -13.28
N ASN A 246 8.73 17.77 -14.52
CA ASN A 246 7.91 17.65 -15.73
C ASN A 246 7.94 16.23 -16.33
N ASP A 247 8.32 15.21 -15.55
CA ASP A 247 8.32 13.82 -16.00
C ASP A 247 6.90 13.39 -16.37
N GLU A 248 6.74 12.81 -17.56
CA GLU A 248 5.44 12.38 -18.08
C GLU A 248 4.73 11.39 -17.16
N ARG A 249 5.48 10.58 -16.38
CA ARG A 249 4.90 9.64 -15.43
C ARG A 249 4.21 10.35 -14.26
N LEU A 250 4.73 11.50 -13.83
CA LEU A 250 4.05 12.34 -12.82
C LEU A 250 2.77 12.93 -13.39
N ARG A 251 2.79 13.33 -14.67
CA ARG A 251 1.60 13.81 -15.37
C ARG A 251 0.55 12.70 -15.50
N TRP A 252 0.95 11.51 -15.92
CA TRP A 252 0.08 10.33 -16.01
C TRP A 252 -0.55 9.98 -14.66
N LEU A 253 0.23 9.99 -13.57
CA LEU A 253 -0.28 9.75 -12.22
C LEU A 253 -1.36 10.77 -11.82
N LYS A 254 -1.24 12.02 -12.27
CA LYS A 254 -2.18 13.11 -11.92
C LYS A 254 -3.40 13.17 -12.83
N GLU A 255 -3.22 12.98 -14.13
CA GLU A 255 -4.23 13.24 -15.15
C GLU A 255 -4.96 11.97 -15.61
N ASP A 256 -4.29 10.82 -15.61
CA ASP A 256 -4.87 9.58 -16.17
C ASP A 256 -5.19 8.56 -15.09
N PHE A 257 -4.36 8.44 -14.04
CA PHE A 257 -4.58 7.43 -13.00
C PHE A 257 -5.67 7.84 -11.98
N LEU A 258 -5.80 9.15 -11.70
CA LEU A 258 -6.77 9.66 -10.72
C LEU A 258 -8.16 9.95 -11.31
N ASN A 259 -8.30 9.93 -12.64
CA ASN A 259 -9.53 10.19 -13.36
C ASN A 259 -10.13 8.90 -13.94
#